data_AF-A0A9W7C2T1-F1
#
_entry.id   AF-A0A9W7C2T1-F1
#
_cell.length_a   1.000
_cell.length_b   1.000
_cell.length_c   1.000
_cell.angle_alpha   90.00
_cell.angle_beta   90.00
_cell.angle_gamma   90.00
#
_symmetry.space_group_name_H-M   'P 1'
#
loop_
_entity.id
_entity.type
_entity.pdbx_description
1 polymer ?
#
loop_
_entity_poly.entity_id
_entity_poly.type
_entity_poly.pdbx_seq_one_letter_code
_entity_poly.pdbx_strand_id
1 'polypeptide(L)'
;MAVDRFVRVIGAGSSRLRSRSKEHLSHPQRRQRPPSNSHSSSTLRAYSTSDVISEDYLKPGVEYISNTVNPSLLPALTSLLTSSPNFRLYSVDMLASCEYLPQELTECVSESCEVYPIDEDEVPHNVIKIDASQWQFDLDGWARWDMPTDDYYDTQDVPEAYTSYDGSVVWNFIHEKIAFKPNTFECGSWRRDFNNAISGLHSSISCHILMSMEEKIEGGEEDVEGLVFKDEFDRRLGTKDHVENLYFTYMLLLGAVREARHRLLEDCESDFDGADELRSVLSMKMWDSDVIDCAAAEMRKHGTKEDDTFWKARMRTRELMRIMNCVQCNKCRLHGKIGVLGLSTALQILLGKSGTGVDSKVINKLHRVELAALLTTTGKCGRAVMYYERKIKEGF
;
A
#
# COMPACT_ATOMS: atom_id res chain seq x y z
N MET A 1 5.38 2.48 54.93
CA MET A 1 5.21 1.23 55.70
C MET A 1 3.75 0.81 55.61
N ALA A 2 3.52 -0.48 55.34
CA ALA A 2 2.24 -1.19 55.49
C ALA A 2 1.22 -0.92 54.34
N VAL A 3 0.47 -1.88 53.78
CA VAL A 3 0.19 -3.29 54.14
C VAL A 3 -0.16 -4.06 52.87
N ASP A 4 0.39 -5.26 52.78
CA ASP A 4 0.10 -6.36 51.88
C ASP A 4 -1.07 -7.21 52.42
N ARG A 5 -2.01 -7.67 51.57
CA ARG A 5 -2.87 -8.87 51.74
C ARG A 5 -4.00 -8.91 50.71
N PHE A 6 -4.12 -10.01 49.97
CA PHE A 6 -5.09 -11.06 50.30
C PHE A 6 -4.93 -12.29 49.40
N VAL A 7 -4.76 -13.46 50.05
CA VAL A 7 -4.82 -14.80 49.45
C VAL A 7 -6.04 -15.55 50.00
N ARG A 8 -6.66 -16.34 49.11
CA ARG A 8 -7.67 -17.42 49.20
C ARG A 8 -7.97 -18.04 50.57
N VAL A 9 -9.25 -18.38 50.81
CA VAL A 9 -9.71 -19.66 51.44
C VAL A 9 -11.09 -20.10 50.87
N ILE A 10 -11.27 -21.42 50.80
CA ILE A 10 -12.30 -22.31 50.23
C ILE A 10 -13.48 -22.59 51.19
N GLY A 11 -14.66 -22.95 50.65
CA GLY A 11 -15.71 -23.74 51.34
C GLY A 11 -17.08 -23.66 50.62
N ALA A 12 -17.46 -24.62 49.77
CA ALA A 12 -18.25 -25.86 50.05
C ALA A 12 -19.78 -25.66 50.17
N GLY A 13 -20.58 -26.30 49.30
CA GLY A 13 -22.03 -26.45 49.54
C GLY A 13 -22.98 -26.78 48.35
N SER A 14 -22.99 -28.05 47.93
CA SER A 14 -24.16 -28.88 47.54
C SER A 14 -25.04 -28.61 46.28
N SER A 15 -24.93 -29.57 45.36
CA SER A 15 -25.93 -30.29 44.54
C SER A 15 -27.36 -29.77 44.31
N ARG A 16 -27.77 -29.76 43.02
CA ARG A 16 -29.01 -30.38 42.52
C ARG A 16 -28.96 -30.58 41.00
N LEU A 17 -28.84 -31.86 40.61
CA LEU A 17 -29.08 -32.34 39.25
C LEU A 17 -30.57 -32.23 38.89
N ARG A 18 -30.88 -31.70 37.70
CA ARG A 18 -32.13 -31.99 36.99
C ARG A 18 -31.83 -32.31 35.53
N SER A 19 -32.02 -33.58 35.22
CA SER A 19 -32.10 -34.16 33.88
C SER A 19 -33.36 -33.67 33.14
N ARG A 20 -33.21 -33.24 31.88
CA ARG A 20 -34.30 -33.29 30.90
C ARG A 20 -33.77 -33.72 29.53
N SER A 21 -34.09 -34.98 29.23
CA SER A 21 -34.58 -35.56 27.97
C SER A 21 -34.24 -34.88 26.65
N LYS A 22 -33.61 -35.70 25.79
CA LYS A 22 -33.49 -35.56 24.34
C LYS A 22 -34.85 -35.39 23.66
N GLU A 23 -34.99 -34.38 22.83
CA GLU A 23 -36.00 -34.33 21.77
C GLU A 23 -35.30 -34.16 20.41
N HIS A 24 -35.63 -35.08 19.51
CA HIS A 24 -35.31 -35.03 18.09
C HIS A 24 -36.03 -33.85 17.45
N LEU A 25 -35.28 -32.96 16.79
CA LEU A 25 -35.84 -32.00 15.85
C LEU A 25 -35.15 -32.13 14.49
N SER A 26 -36.03 -32.31 13.52
CA SER A 26 -35.89 -32.66 12.11
C SER A 26 -35.18 -31.59 11.26
N HIS A 27 -34.48 -32.05 10.23
CA HIS A 27 -33.97 -31.25 9.11
C HIS A 27 -35.04 -30.30 8.53
N PRO A 28 -34.70 -29.02 8.24
CA PRO A 28 -35.55 -28.19 7.41
C PRO A 28 -35.39 -28.56 5.94
N GLN A 29 -36.53 -28.74 5.29
CA GLN A 29 -36.68 -29.07 3.88
C GLN A 29 -36.05 -28.01 2.96
N ARG A 30 -35.35 -28.51 1.94
CA ARG A 30 -34.78 -27.80 0.80
C ARG A 30 -35.89 -27.04 0.05
N ARG A 31 -35.93 -25.70 0.16
CA ARG A 31 -36.77 -24.87 -0.70
C ARG A 31 -36.28 -24.97 -2.15
N GLN A 32 -37.13 -25.46 -3.04
CA GLN A 32 -36.89 -25.47 -4.48
C GLN A 32 -36.77 -24.02 -5.00
N ARG A 33 -35.69 -23.70 -5.72
CA ARG A 33 -35.56 -22.46 -6.49
C ARG A 33 -36.45 -22.54 -7.75
N PRO A 34 -37.11 -21.44 -8.17
CA PRO A 34 -37.83 -21.42 -9.44
C PRO A 34 -36.85 -21.50 -10.62
N PRO A 35 -37.31 -21.91 -11.81
CA PRO A 35 -36.43 -22.12 -12.96
C PRO A 35 -35.83 -20.80 -13.45
N SER A 36 -34.53 -20.85 -13.77
CA SER A 36 -33.74 -19.79 -14.37
C SER A 36 -34.32 -19.38 -15.73
N ASN A 37 -34.82 -18.15 -15.82
CA ASN A 37 -35.12 -17.54 -17.11
C ASN A 37 -33.80 -17.24 -17.85
N SER A 38 -33.81 -17.60 -19.13
CA SER A 38 -32.79 -17.43 -20.14
C SER A 38 -32.05 -16.08 -20.08
N HIS A 39 -30.73 -16.12 -19.90
CA HIS A 39 -29.88 -14.99 -20.20
C HIS A 39 -29.84 -14.75 -21.70
N SER A 40 -30.50 -13.69 -22.14
CA SER A 40 -30.21 -13.03 -23.41
C SER A 40 -28.74 -12.62 -23.42
N SER A 41 -28.00 -13.09 -24.42
CA SER A 41 -26.66 -12.63 -24.78
C SER A 41 -26.67 -11.12 -25.02
N SER A 42 -26.41 -10.33 -23.98
CA SER A 42 -26.07 -8.92 -24.12
C SER A 42 -24.62 -8.83 -24.57
N THR A 43 -24.42 -8.30 -25.77
CA THR A 43 -23.14 -7.93 -26.34
C THR A 43 -22.29 -7.19 -25.30
N LEU A 44 -21.20 -7.80 -24.84
CA LEU A 44 -20.20 -7.16 -23.97
C LEU A 44 -19.65 -5.94 -24.70
N ARG A 45 -20.13 -4.75 -24.35
CA ARG A 45 -19.47 -3.50 -24.69
C ARG A 45 -18.12 -3.56 -23.96
N ALA A 46 -17.00 -3.45 -24.68
CA ALA A 46 -15.70 -3.30 -24.04
C ALA A 46 -15.74 -2.01 -23.23
N TYR A 47 -15.90 -2.11 -21.92
CA TYR A 47 -15.83 -0.97 -21.02
C TYR A 47 -14.36 -0.55 -20.92
N SER A 48 -14.05 0.70 -21.28
CA SER A 48 -12.73 1.26 -21.03
C SER A 48 -12.60 1.56 -19.54
N THR A 49 -11.43 1.40 -18.94
CA THR A 49 -11.19 1.78 -17.54
C THR A 49 -11.51 3.26 -17.31
N SER A 50 -11.29 4.12 -18.32
CA SER A 50 -11.64 5.55 -18.27
C SER A 50 -13.15 5.82 -18.14
N ASP A 51 -14.02 4.88 -18.52
CA ASP A 51 -15.48 5.01 -18.37
C ASP A 51 -15.94 4.86 -16.91
N VAL A 52 -15.10 4.26 -16.05
CA VAL A 52 -15.39 4.02 -14.63
C VAL A 52 -14.97 5.22 -13.76
N ILE A 53 -14.06 6.05 -14.28
CA ILE A 53 -13.50 7.22 -13.59
C ILE A 53 -14.50 8.37 -13.60
N SER A 54 -14.82 8.88 -12.41
CA SER A 54 -15.80 9.95 -12.21
C SER A 54 -15.20 11.33 -12.46
N GLU A 55 -13.94 11.53 -12.07
CA GLU A 55 -13.24 12.80 -12.19
C GLU A 55 -12.65 12.98 -13.59
N ASP A 56 -13.20 13.92 -14.37
CA ASP A 56 -12.81 14.13 -15.77
C ASP A 56 -11.32 14.49 -15.96
N TYR A 57 -10.72 15.16 -14.97
CA TYR A 57 -9.31 15.57 -15.05
C TYR A 57 -8.32 14.39 -14.97
N LEU A 58 -8.76 13.23 -14.47
CA LEU A 58 -7.94 12.01 -14.39
C LEU A 58 -7.98 11.17 -15.66
N LYS A 59 -9.04 11.29 -16.49
CA LYS A 59 -9.27 10.43 -17.66
C LYS A 59 -8.10 10.41 -18.66
N PRO A 60 -7.50 11.56 -19.05
CA PRO A 60 -6.35 11.55 -19.95
C PRO A 60 -5.16 10.78 -19.37
N GLY A 61 -4.91 10.96 -18.07
CA GLY A 61 -3.87 10.24 -17.33
C GLY A 61 -4.12 8.73 -17.31
N VAL A 62 -5.36 8.30 -17.07
CA VAL A 62 -5.76 6.90 -17.03
C VAL A 62 -5.49 6.25 -18.39
N GLU A 63 -5.94 6.87 -19.47
CA GLU A 63 -5.72 6.35 -20.83
C GLU A 63 -4.23 6.31 -21.21
N TYR A 64 -3.48 7.35 -20.82
CA TYR A 64 -2.03 7.38 -21.05
C TYR A 64 -1.31 6.30 -20.27
N ILE A 65 -1.71 6.06 -19.02
CA ILE A 65 -1.14 5.02 -18.17
C ILE A 65 -1.33 3.64 -18.81
N SER A 66 -2.57 3.32 -19.17
CA SER A 66 -2.93 2.00 -19.67
C SER A 66 -2.34 1.70 -21.04
N ASN A 67 -2.30 2.70 -21.93
CA ASN A 67 -1.89 2.49 -23.32
C ASN A 67 -0.39 2.74 -23.57
N THR A 68 0.27 3.55 -22.74
CA THR A 68 1.66 3.99 -22.99
C THR A 68 2.59 3.68 -21.82
N VAL A 69 2.25 4.12 -20.61
CA VAL A 69 3.13 4.02 -19.44
C VAL A 69 3.35 2.57 -19.05
N ASN A 70 2.30 1.85 -18.63
CA ASN A 70 2.43 0.51 -18.08
C ASN A 70 3.08 -0.50 -19.04
N PRO A 71 2.69 -0.57 -20.33
CA PRO A 71 3.32 -1.48 -21.29
C PRO A 71 4.83 -1.26 -21.44
N SER A 72 5.30 -0.02 -21.29
CA SER A 72 6.71 0.34 -21.47
C SER A 72 7.51 0.27 -20.17
N LEU A 73 6.94 0.83 -19.09
CA LEU A 73 7.59 1.02 -17.80
C LEU A 73 7.70 -0.28 -17.01
N LEU A 74 6.62 -1.05 -16.91
CA LEU A 74 6.53 -2.17 -15.97
C LEU A 74 7.60 -3.25 -16.20
N PRO A 75 7.91 -3.69 -17.44
CA PRO A 75 8.96 -4.68 -17.65
C PRO A 75 10.33 -4.20 -17.17
N ALA A 76 10.72 -2.97 -17.53
CA ALA A 76 12.02 -2.40 -17.16
C ALA A 76 12.10 -2.09 -15.66
N LEU A 77 11.04 -1.53 -15.08
CA LEU A 77 10.97 -1.25 -13.65
C LEU A 77 10.97 -2.55 -12.83
N THR A 78 10.26 -3.59 -13.28
CA THR A 78 10.32 -4.91 -12.62
C THR A 78 11.73 -5.47 -12.70
N SER A 79 12.40 -5.40 -13.85
CA SER A 79 13.80 -5.82 -13.95
C SER A 79 14.67 -5.11 -12.92
N LEU A 80 14.60 -3.77 -12.85
CA LEU A 80 15.34 -2.98 -11.87
C LEU A 80 15.08 -3.41 -10.42
N LEU A 81 13.79 -3.52 -10.06
CA LEU A 81 13.36 -3.83 -8.70
C LEU A 81 13.63 -5.28 -8.29
N THR A 82 13.96 -6.16 -9.23
CA THR A 82 14.28 -7.58 -8.96
C THR A 82 15.77 -7.84 -9.01
N SER A 83 16.53 -7.17 -9.87
CA SER A 83 17.96 -7.40 -10.04
C SER A 83 18.82 -6.59 -9.07
N SER A 84 18.41 -5.37 -8.70
CA SER A 84 19.29 -4.44 -7.99
C SER A 84 19.09 -4.43 -6.46
N PRO A 85 20.12 -4.73 -5.65
CA PRO A 85 20.09 -4.59 -4.20
C PRO A 85 19.76 -3.17 -3.73
N ASN A 86 20.12 -2.14 -4.51
CA ASN A 86 19.81 -0.75 -4.19
C ASN A 86 18.32 -0.45 -4.18
N PHE A 87 17.49 -1.29 -4.81
CA PHE A 87 16.05 -1.08 -4.90
C PHE A 87 15.20 -2.18 -4.24
N ARG A 88 15.75 -3.38 -4.02
CA ARG A 88 15.02 -4.49 -3.38
C ARG A 88 15.31 -4.68 -1.89
N LEU A 89 16.45 -4.18 -1.39
CA LEU A 89 16.87 -4.33 0.01
C LEU A 89 16.49 -3.12 0.87
N TYR A 90 15.82 -3.42 1.98
CA TYR A 90 15.33 -2.44 2.94
C TYR A 90 15.77 -2.79 4.35
N SER A 91 16.42 -1.84 5.02
CA SER A 91 16.65 -1.88 6.46
C SER A 91 15.49 -1.15 7.14
N VAL A 92 14.66 -1.89 7.89
CA VAL A 92 13.45 -1.38 8.55
C VAL A 92 13.28 -1.99 9.93
N ASP A 93 12.82 -1.18 10.90
CA ASP A 93 12.54 -1.66 12.25
C ASP A 93 11.22 -2.48 12.29
N MET A 94 11.37 -3.79 12.24
CA MET A 94 10.29 -4.77 12.37
C MET A 94 9.90 -5.06 13.83
N LEU A 95 10.68 -4.58 14.80
CA LEU A 95 10.48 -4.83 16.24
C LEU A 95 9.84 -3.64 16.97
N ALA A 96 9.70 -2.48 16.32
CA ALA A 96 9.04 -1.33 16.90
C ALA A 96 7.65 -1.68 17.47
N SER A 97 7.37 -1.17 18.66
CA SER A 97 6.10 -1.41 19.35
C SER A 97 4.97 -0.58 18.77
N CYS A 98 3.76 -1.13 18.80
CA CYS A 98 2.55 -0.39 18.47
C CYS A 98 2.21 0.64 19.55
N GLU A 99 1.86 1.86 19.12
CA GLU A 99 1.52 2.98 20.01
C GLU A 99 0.01 3.35 20.00
N TYR A 100 -0.78 2.78 19.09
CA TYR A 100 -2.18 3.20 18.87
C TYR A 100 -3.24 2.17 19.22
N LEU A 101 -2.94 0.89 18.99
CA LEU A 101 -3.88 -0.21 19.12
C LEU A 101 -3.46 -1.14 20.25
N PRO A 102 -4.40 -1.64 21.06
CA PRO A 102 -4.11 -2.69 22.03
C PRO A 102 -3.47 -3.88 21.31
N GLN A 103 -2.28 -4.29 21.74
CA GLN A 103 -1.68 -5.52 21.26
C GLN A 103 -2.35 -6.67 21.99
N GLU A 104 -3.16 -7.46 21.29
CA GLU A 104 -3.50 -8.79 21.81
C GLU A 104 -2.21 -9.63 21.77
N LEU A 105 -1.94 -10.36 22.86
CA LEU A 105 -0.76 -11.23 23.01
C LEU A 105 -0.75 -12.41 22.02
N THR A 106 -1.80 -12.59 21.24
CA THR A 106 -1.86 -13.56 20.16
C THR A 106 -1.14 -13.00 18.95
N GLU A 107 0.11 -13.41 18.80
CA GLU A 107 0.88 -13.23 17.57
C GLU A 107 0.13 -13.80 16.37
N CYS A 108 0.32 -13.20 15.19
CA CYS A 108 -0.20 -13.75 13.95
C CYS A 108 0.57 -15.04 13.63
N VAL A 109 0.04 -16.20 14.04
CA VAL A 109 0.73 -17.51 13.93
C VAL A 109 0.61 -18.14 12.53
N SER A 110 0.43 -17.34 11.48
CA SER A 110 0.37 -17.85 10.11
C SER A 110 1.79 -17.93 9.56
N GLU A 111 2.21 -19.12 9.09
CA GLU A 111 3.48 -19.29 8.36
C GLU A 111 3.60 -18.30 7.19
N SER A 112 2.47 -17.91 6.60
CA SER A 112 2.44 -16.93 5.51
C SER A 112 2.86 -15.50 5.91
N CYS A 113 2.90 -15.20 7.21
CA CYS A 113 3.29 -13.92 7.79
C CYS A 113 4.73 -13.87 8.29
N GLU A 114 5.46 -14.99 8.31
CA GLU A 114 6.85 -15.02 8.74
C GLU A 114 7.76 -14.24 7.77
N VAL A 115 8.71 -13.53 8.35
CA VAL A 115 9.68 -12.69 7.65
C VAL A 115 10.99 -12.79 8.42
N TYR A 116 12.06 -13.12 7.70
CA TYR A 116 13.40 -13.22 8.25
C TYR A 116 14.31 -12.20 7.57
N PRO A 117 15.24 -11.58 8.32
CA PRO A 117 16.27 -10.79 7.70
C PRO A 117 17.19 -11.69 6.87
N ILE A 118 17.77 -11.13 5.80
CA ILE A 118 18.80 -11.81 5.03
C ILE A 118 20.11 -11.84 5.82
N ASP A 119 20.96 -12.83 5.53
CA ASP A 119 22.25 -12.95 6.18
C ASP A 119 23.13 -11.73 5.87
N GLU A 120 23.87 -11.22 6.88
CA GLU A 120 24.68 -10.00 6.77
C GLU A 120 25.70 -10.08 5.61
N ASP A 121 26.27 -11.26 5.38
CA ASP A 121 27.25 -11.53 4.32
C ASP A 121 26.64 -11.43 2.90
N GLU A 122 25.31 -11.51 2.77
CA GLU A 122 24.60 -11.37 1.49
C GLU A 122 24.24 -9.91 1.17
N VAL A 123 24.28 -9.02 2.17
CA VAL A 123 24.00 -7.60 1.98
C VAL A 123 25.23 -6.90 1.38
N PRO A 124 25.12 -6.25 0.21
CA PRO A 124 26.27 -5.54 -0.37
C PRO A 124 26.79 -4.42 0.53
N HIS A 125 28.10 -4.40 0.79
CA HIS A 125 28.75 -3.41 1.68
C HIS A 125 28.46 -1.95 1.31
N ASN A 126 28.27 -1.64 0.03
CA ASN A 126 27.91 -0.29 -0.40
C ASN A 126 26.52 0.12 0.09
N VAL A 127 25.53 -0.79 0.08
CA VAL A 127 24.18 -0.53 0.59
C VAL A 127 24.23 -0.24 2.09
N ILE A 128 24.91 -1.10 2.87
CA ILE A 128 25.12 -0.91 4.31
C ILE A 128 25.75 0.45 4.59
N LYS A 129 26.83 0.78 3.89
CA LYS A 129 27.56 2.03 4.07
C LYS A 129 26.70 3.26 3.76
N ILE A 130 25.92 3.21 2.69
CA ILE A 130 25.02 4.30 2.29
C ILE A 130 23.96 4.50 3.37
N ASP A 131 23.24 3.45 3.76
CA ASP A 131 22.15 3.54 4.74
C ASP A 131 22.67 3.99 6.11
N ALA A 132 23.81 3.44 6.56
CA ALA A 132 24.47 3.86 7.81
C ALA A 132 24.89 5.35 7.80
N SER A 133 25.16 5.92 6.63
CA SER A 133 25.48 7.35 6.48
C SER A 133 24.23 8.24 6.35
N GLN A 134 23.10 7.66 5.94
CA GLN A 134 21.84 8.33 5.61
C GLN A 134 20.79 8.16 6.72
N TRP A 135 21.15 8.56 7.94
CA TRP A 135 20.29 8.41 9.12
C TRP A 135 19.56 9.70 9.53
N GLN A 136 19.90 10.84 8.92
CA GLN A 136 19.33 12.14 9.30
C GLN A 136 17.88 12.27 8.82
N PHE A 137 17.00 12.79 9.67
CA PHE A 137 15.62 13.08 9.28
C PHE A 137 15.14 14.37 9.94
N ASP A 138 14.16 15.01 9.28
CA ASP A 138 13.48 16.17 9.83
C ASP A 138 12.36 15.72 10.77
N LEU A 139 12.33 16.25 12.00
CA LEU A 139 11.26 15.96 12.96
C LEU A 139 9.86 16.32 12.42
N ASP A 140 9.78 17.37 11.61
CA ASP A 140 8.57 17.82 10.96
C ASP A 140 8.47 17.41 9.47
N GLY A 141 9.23 16.39 9.04
CA GLY A 141 9.19 15.85 7.68
C GLY A 141 7.87 15.17 7.30
N TRP A 142 7.79 14.69 6.04
CA TRP A 142 6.61 13.96 5.54
C TRP A 142 6.51 12.55 6.13
N ALA A 143 7.63 11.82 6.21
CA ALA A 143 7.71 10.56 6.93
C ALA A 143 8.61 10.70 8.16
N ARG A 144 8.30 9.93 9.21
CA ARG A 144 9.28 9.61 10.25
C ARG A 144 9.98 8.33 9.79
N TRP A 145 11.21 8.48 9.30
CA TRP A 145 12.07 7.37 8.89
C TRP A 145 12.28 6.40 10.08
N ASP A 146 12.15 5.08 9.83
CA ASP A 146 12.62 4.08 10.79
C ASP A 146 14.13 4.00 10.67
N MET A 147 14.87 4.29 11.75
CA MET A 147 16.33 4.29 11.71
C MET A 147 16.86 2.97 11.15
N PRO A 148 17.90 2.99 10.29
CA PRO A 148 18.51 1.78 9.78
C PRO A 148 18.92 0.87 10.94
N THR A 149 18.50 -0.39 10.87
CA THR A 149 18.90 -1.50 11.73
C THR A 149 19.98 -2.34 11.05
N ASP A 150 20.59 -3.25 11.79
CA ASP A 150 21.50 -4.25 11.22
C ASP A 150 20.75 -5.28 10.34
N ASP A 151 19.44 -5.44 10.56
CA ASP A 151 18.57 -6.33 9.79
C ASP A 151 18.19 -5.71 8.43
N TYR A 152 18.40 -6.50 7.36
CA TYR A 152 17.96 -6.19 6.00
C TYR A 152 16.90 -7.20 5.54
N TYR A 153 15.90 -6.71 4.81
CA TYR A 153 14.85 -7.54 4.25
C TYR A 153 14.81 -7.38 2.74
N ASP A 154 14.70 -8.53 2.07
CA ASP A 154 14.62 -8.59 0.63
C ASP A 154 13.16 -8.76 0.16
N THR A 155 12.70 -7.81 -0.64
CA THR A 155 11.33 -7.82 -1.20
C THR A 155 11.08 -8.92 -2.25
N GLN A 156 12.13 -9.60 -2.73
CA GLN A 156 11.98 -10.80 -3.57
C GLN A 156 11.74 -12.06 -2.74
N ASP A 157 12.41 -12.19 -1.60
CA ASP A 157 12.23 -13.35 -0.71
C ASP A 157 10.91 -13.23 0.06
N VAL A 158 10.50 -11.99 0.31
CA VAL A 158 9.24 -11.66 0.98
C VAL A 158 8.39 -10.82 0.02
N PRO A 159 7.68 -11.43 -0.95
CA PRO A 159 6.78 -10.68 -1.83
C PRO A 159 5.48 -10.29 -1.12
N GLU A 160 4.82 -9.24 -1.63
CA GLU A 160 3.47 -8.84 -1.18
C GLU A 160 2.47 -9.92 -1.59
N ALA A 161 1.75 -10.50 -0.64
CA ALA A 161 0.92 -11.67 -0.89
C ALA A 161 -0.29 -11.76 0.04
N TYR A 162 -1.21 -12.68 -0.25
CA TYR A 162 -2.30 -13.02 0.66
C TYR A 162 -1.77 -13.84 1.84
N THR A 163 -2.00 -13.32 3.05
CA THR A 163 -1.51 -13.88 4.32
C THR A 163 -2.61 -14.25 5.32
N SER A 164 -3.87 -14.19 4.89
CA SER A 164 -5.06 -14.28 5.76
C SER A 164 -5.16 -13.19 6.84
N TYR A 165 -4.24 -12.22 6.87
CA TYR A 165 -4.33 -11.09 7.79
C TYR A 165 -5.50 -10.19 7.41
N ASP A 166 -6.45 -10.04 8.34
CA ASP A 166 -7.65 -9.21 8.15
C ASP A 166 -7.30 -7.72 8.01
N GLY A 167 -6.48 -7.20 8.93
CA GLY A 167 -6.00 -5.80 8.90
C GLY A 167 -7.10 -4.73 9.03
N SER A 168 -8.38 -5.09 9.20
CA SER A 168 -9.49 -4.13 9.17
C SER A 168 -9.40 -3.12 10.32
N VAL A 169 -8.92 -3.53 11.50
CA VAL A 169 -8.72 -2.65 12.65
C VAL A 169 -7.71 -1.54 12.33
N VAL A 170 -6.62 -1.87 11.64
CA VAL A 170 -5.60 -0.91 11.22
C VAL A 170 -6.16 0.04 10.17
N TRP A 171 -6.84 -0.47 9.14
CA TRP A 171 -7.44 0.37 8.11
C TRP A 171 -8.56 1.27 8.63
N ASN A 172 -9.39 0.78 9.56
CA ASN A 172 -10.40 1.60 10.23
C ASN A 172 -9.73 2.75 11.01
N PHE A 173 -8.63 2.47 11.73
CA PHE A 173 -7.88 3.53 12.40
C PHE A 173 -7.31 4.56 11.40
N ILE A 174 -6.74 4.09 10.29
CA ILE A 174 -6.21 4.96 9.23
C ILE A 174 -7.31 5.87 8.69
N HIS A 175 -8.42 5.31 8.22
CA HIS A 175 -9.49 6.07 7.55
C HIS A 175 -10.31 6.94 8.52
N GLU A 176 -10.43 6.57 9.79
CA GLU A 176 -11.21 7.36 10.77
C GLU A 176 -10.39 8.40 11.54
N LYS A 177 -9.10 8.12 11.80
CA LYS A 177 -8.28 8.92 12.73
C LYS A 177 -7.12 9.64 12.05
N ILE A 178 -6.48 9.01 11.06
CA ILE A 178 -5.32 9.57 10.35
C ILE A 178 -5.78 10.38 9.14
N ALA A 179 -6.62 9.79 8.29
CA ALA A 179 -7.26 10.48 7.20
C ALA A 179 -8.12 11.64 7.73
N PHE A 180 -8.31 12.64 6.89
CA PHE A 180 -9.12 13.79 7.25
C PHE A 180 -10.59 13.39 7.20
N LYS A 181 -11.32 13.66 8.28
CA LYS A 181 -12.77 13.50 8.24
C LYS A 181 -13.32 14.35 7.11
N PRO A 182 -14.26 13.83 6.30
CA PRO A 182 -14.99 14.64 5.37
C PRO A 182 -15.78 15.66 6.20
N ASN A 183 -15.21 16.84 6.44
CA ASN A 183 -16.03 17.98 6.78
C ASN A 183 -17.06 18.07 5.65
N THR A 184 -18.32 18.15 6.03
CA THR A 184 -19.46 18.24 5.12
C THR A 184 -19.20 19.29 4.03
N PHE A 185 -18.89 18.83 2.81
CA PHE A 185 -19.01 19.53 1.52
C PHE A 185 -17.98 20.59 1.08
N GLU A 186 -16.68 20.37 1.20
CA GLU A 186 -15.74 21.12 0.34
C GLU A 186 -15.15 20.22 -0.75
N CYS A 187 -15.85 20.17 -1.88
CA CYS A 187 -15.30 19.69 -3.14
C CYS A 187 -14.03 20.48 -3.48
N GLY A 188 -12.97 19.80 -3.91
CA GLY A 188 -11.71 20.43 -4.28
C GLY A 188 -10.86 20.93 -3.12
N SER A 189 -10.73 20.12 -2.06
CA SER A 189 -9.83 20.33 -0.92
C SER A 189 -8.67 19.34 -0.97
N TRP A 190 -7.45 19.80 -0.67
CA TRP A 190 -6.24 18.99 -0.61
C TRP A 190 -6.35 17.84 0.42
N ARG A 191 -7.26 17.98 1.40
CA ARG A 191 -7.57 16.91 2.37
C ARG A 191 -8.23 15.71 1.70
N ARG A 192 -9.10 15.94 0.72
CA ARG A 192 -9.70 14.87 -0.09
C ARG A 192 -8.62 14.20 -0.93
N ASP A 193 -7.76 14.96 -1.57
CA ASP A 193 -6.64 14.43 -2.36
C ASP A 193 -5.70 13.55 -1.52
N PHE A 194 -5.41 13.98 -0.29
CA PHE A 194 -4.65 13.18 0.67
C PHE A 194 -5.35 11.86 1.02
N ASN A 195 -6.66 11.90 1.28
CA ASN A 195 -7.44 10.68 1.55
C ASN A 195 -7.53 9.76 0.33
N ASN A 196 -7.62 10.33 -0.88
CA ASN A 196 -7.59 9.59 -2.14
C ASN A 196 -6.26 8.86 -2.31
N ALA A 197 -5.15 9.52 -1.99
CA ALA A 197 -3.81 8.92 -2.02
C ALA A 197 -3.68 7.71 -1.06
N ILE A 198 -4.19 7.84 0.18
CA ILE A 198 -4.23 6.73 1.14
C ILE A 198 -5.12 5.59 0.63
N SER A 199 -6.30 5.93 0.10
CA SER A 199 -7.26 4.95 -0.40
C SER A 199 -6.75 4.20 -1.62
N GLY A 200 -5.96 4.85 -2.47
CA GLY A 200 -5.33 4.19 -3.61
C GLY A 200 -4.16 3.30 -3.22
N LEU A 201 -3.39 3.66 -2.19
CA LEU A 201 -2.42 2.74 -1.60
C LEU A 201 -3.11 1.49 -1.03
N HIS A 202 -4.25 1.65 -0.34
CA HIS A 202 -5.07 0.53 0.13
C HIS A 202 -5.60 -0.33 -1.03
N SER A 203 -6.02 0.31 -2.12
CA SER A 203 -6.50 -0.38 -3.32
C SER A 203 -5.37 -1.16 -4.02
N SER A 204 -4.16 -0.60 -4.05
CA SER A 204 -2.95 -1.28 -4.55
C SER A 204 -2.68 -2.57 -3.77
N ILE A 205 -2.66 -2.49 -2.43
CA ILE A 205 -2.47 -3.66 -1.55
C ILE A 205 -3.58 -4.71 -1.79
N SER A 206 -4.83 -4.26 -1.93
CA SER A 206 -5.95 -5.16 -2.24
C SER A 206 -5.76 -5.89 -3.57
N CYS A 207 -5.21 -5.24 -4.60
CA CYS A 207 -4.87 -5.91 -5.86
C CYS A 207 -3.78 -6.98 -5.67
N HIS A 208 -2.71 -6.72 -4.90
CA HIS A 208 -1.63 -7.72 -4.65
C HIS A 208 -2.13 -8.90 -3.83
N ILE A 209 -3.02 -8.65 -2.87
CA ILE A 209 -3.70 -9.72 -2.15
C ILE A 209 -4.48 -10.61 -3.13
N LEU A 210 -5.31 -10.02 -4.00
CA LEU A 210 -6.10 -10.77 -4.97
C LEU A 210 -5.24 -11.49 -6.01
N MET A 211 -4.14 -10.88 -6.47
CA MET A 211 -3.16 -11.53 -7.34
C MET A 211 -2.61 -12.81 -6.69
N SER A 212 -2.15 -12.72 -5.46
CA SER A 212 -1.60 -13.87 -4.73
C SER A 212 -2.67 -14.94 -4.41
N MET A 213 -3.92 -14.54 -4.15
CA MET A 213 -5.02 -15.50 -4.00
C MET A 213 -5.28 -16.27 -5.29
N GLU A 214 -5.29 -15.59 -6.44
CA GLU A 214 -5.47 -16.23 -7.74
C GLU A 214 -4.35 -17.24 -8.01
N GLU A 215 -3.09 -16.86 -7.78
CA GLU A 215 -1.92 -17.75 -7.94
C GLU A 215 -2.02 -19.02 -7.08
N LYS A 216 -2.48 -18.89 -5.84
CA LYS A 216 -2.71 -20.04 -4.94
C LYS A 216 -3.81 -20.97 -5.44
N ILE A 217 -4.93 -20.41 -5.89
CA ILE A 217 -6.06 -21.16 -6.46
C ILE A 217 -5.62 -21.90 -7.73
N GLU A 218 -4.89 -21.23 -8.63
CA GLU A 218 -4.33 -21.85 -9.84
C GLU A 218 -3.30 -22.94 -9.50
N GLY A 219 -2.58 -22.79 -8.38
CA GLY A 219 -1.65 -23.76 -7.82
C GLY A 219 -2.30 -25.01 -7.19
N GLY A 220 -3.63 -25.06 -7.11
CA GLY A 220 -4.38 -26.21 -6.59
C GLY A 220 -4.74 -26.14 -5.11
N GLU A 221 -4.59 -24.99 -4.46
CA GLU A 221 -5.21 -24.74 -3.15
C GLU A 221 -6.73 -24.58 -3.34
N GLU A 222 -7.53 -25.52 -2.84
CA GLU A 222 -8.99 -25.39 -2.83
C GLU A 222 -9.38 -24.16 -1.99
N ASP A 223 -10.20 -23.27 -2.57
CA ASP A 223 -10.78 -22.06 -1.98
C ASP A 223 -10.06 -21.55 -0.73
N VAL A 224 -9.22 -20.53 -0.91
CA VAL A 224 -8.47 -19.85 0.16
C VAL A 224 -9.37 -19.62 1.38
N GLU A 225 -9.26 -20.48 2.39
CA GLU A 225 -10.09 -20.49 3.61
C GLU A 225 -11.62 -20.51 3.38
N GLY A 226 -12.10 -21.08 2.27
CA GLY A 226 -13.52 -21.09 1.91
C GLY A 226 -14.05 -19.74 1.41
N LEU A 227 -13.17 -18.80 1.08
CA LEU A 227 -13.52 -17.52 0.47
C LEU A 227 -13.76 -17.67 -1.02
N VAL A 228 -14.90 -17.18 -1.49
CA VAL A 228 -15.19 -17.10 -2.92
C VAL A 228 -14.40 -15.93 -3.49
N PHE A 229 -13.48 -16.22 -4.41
CA PHE A 229 -12.60 -15.21 -5.02
C PHE A 229 -13.35 -13.99 -5.57
N LYS A 230 -14.51 -14.22 -6.21
CA LYS A 230 -15.35 -13.14 -6.74
C LYS A 230 -15.89 -12.23 -5.64
N ASP A 231 -16.33 -12.81 -4.52
CA ASP A 231 -16.85 -12.03 -3.40
C ASP A 231 -15.73 -11.18 -2.77
N GLU A 232 -14.50 -11.71 -2.69
CA GLU A 232 -13.33 -10.95 -2.24
C GLU A 232 -12.92 -9.85 -3.21
N PHE A 233 -13.01 -10.09 -4.52
CA PHE A 233 -12.79 -9.05 -5.53
C PHE A 233 -13.81 -7.91 -5.37
N ASP A 234 -15.10 -8.24 -5.32
CA ASP A 234 -16.18 -7.26 -5.19
C ASP A 234 -16.06 -6.46 -3.87
N ARG A 235 -15.75 -7.14 -2.76
CA ARG A 235 -15.56 -6.52 -1.45
C ARG A 235 -14.40 -5.52 -1.43
N ARG A 236 -13.31 -5.81 -2.14
CA ARG A 236 -12.07 -5.03 -2.10
C ARG A 236 -12.00 -3.94 -3.17
N LEU A 237 -12.51 -4.21 -4.37
CA LEU A 237 -12.33 -3.39 -5.58
C LEU A 237 -13.64 -3.08 -6.32
N GLY A 238 -14.79 -3.59 -5.86
CA GLY A 238 -16.07 -3.46 -6.57
C GLY A 238 -16.66 -2.04 -6.59
N THR A 239 -16.08 -1.09 -5.86
CA THR A 239 -16.51 0.32 -5.91
C THR A 239 -15.61 1.14 -6.83
N LYS A 240 -16.21 2.06 -7.61
CA LYS A 240 -15.49 2.91 -8.57
C LYS A 240 -14.42 3.77 -7.89
N ASP A 241 -14.68 4.20 -6.66
CA ASP A 241 -13.79 5.04 -5.87
C ASP A 241 -12.44 4.34 -5.59
N HIS A 242 -12.41 3.02 -5.40
CA HIS A 242 -11.15 2.30 -5.19
C HIS A 242 -10.22 2.41 -6.40
N VAL A 243 -10.79 2.29 -7.59
CA VAL A 243 -10.07 2.30 -8.87
C VAL A 243 -9.60 3.71 -9.19
N GLU A 244 -10.49 4.70 -9.04
CA GLU A 244 -10.12 6.10 -9.23
C GLU A 244 -8.97 6.51 -8.29
N ASN A 245 -9.07 6.12 -7.02
CA ASN A 245 -8.03 6.40 -6.03
C ASN A 245 -6.71 5.67 -6.35
N LEU A 246 -6.78 4.43 -6.86
CA LEU A 246 -5.59 3.69 -7.31
C LEU A 246 -4.87 4.46 -8.43
N TYR A 247 -5.59 4.92 -9.45
CA TYR A 247 -5.01 5.73 -10.53
C TYR A 247 -4.49 7.08 -10.03
N PHE A 248 -5.26 7.78 -9.19
CA PHE A 248 -4.85 9.04 -8.56
C PHE A 248 -3.51 8.89 -7.84
N THR A 249 -3.38 7.83 -7.01
CA THR A 249 -2.15 7.53 -6.26
C THR A 249 -1.00 7.18 -7.19
N TYR A 250 -1.27 6.37 -8.23
CA TYR A 250 -0.24 5.99 -9.20
C TYR A 250 0.27 7.20 -9.98
N MET A 251 -0.60 8.14 -10.35
CA MET A 251 -0.20 9.41 -10.97
C MET A 251 0.67 10.28 -10.06
N LEU A 252 0.37 10.34 -8.76
CA LEU A 252 1.25 11.03 -7.80
C LEU A 252 2.65 10.39 -7.75
N LEU A 253 2.72 9.06 -7.71
CA LEU A 253 4.00 8.34 -7.71
C LEU A 253 4.78 8.58 -9.01
N LEU A 254 4.14 8.46 -10.17
CA LEU A 254 4.74 8.72 -11.47
C LEU A 254 5.21 10.18 -11.60
N GLY A 255 4.37 11.14 -11.20
CA GLY A 255 4.73 12.56 -11.17
C GLY A 255 5.96 12.81 -10.29
N ALA A 256 6.04 12.18 -9.12
CA ALA A 256 7.21 12.30 -8.25
C ALA A 256 8.48 11.70 -8.86
N VAL A 257 8.39 10.55 -9.53
CA VAL A 257 9.53 9.96 -10.26
C VAL A 257 9.99 10.90 -11.38
N ARG A 258 9.04 11.51 -12.11
CA ARG A 258 9.33 12.48 -13.16
C ARG A 258 10.06 13.72 -12.63
N GLU A 259 9.61 14.28 -11.51
CA GLU A 259 10.27 15.43 -10.86
C GLU A 259 11.66 15.08 -10.30
N ALA A 260 11.83 13.86 -9.78
CA ALA A 260 13.12 13.37 -9.28
C ALA A 260 14.07 12.86 -10.39
N ARG A 261 13.63 12.83 -11.66
CA ARG A 261 14.35 12.23 -12.80
C ARG A 261 15.78 12.74 -12.94
N HIS A 262 16.00 14.05 -12.80
CA HIS A 262 17.35 14.64 -12.90
C HIS A 262 18.29 14.09 -11.83
N ARG A 263 17.86 14.15 -10.56
CA ARG A 263 18.63 13.64 -9.42
C ARG A 263 18.90 12.14 -9.55
N LEU A 264 17.92 11.35 -9.97
CA LEU A 264 18.08 9.91 -10.17
C LEU A 264 19.08 9.59 -11.29
N LEU A 265 19.12 10.39 -12.36
CA LEU A 265 20.10 10.25 -13.43
C LEU A 265 21.52 10.64 -12.98
N GLU A 266 21.67 11.66 -12.13
CA GLU A 266 22.94 12.02 -11.48
C GLU A 266 23.43 10.89 -10.56
N ASP A 267 22.54 10.28 -9.76
CA ASP A 267 22.90 9.15 -8.91
C ASP A 267 23.45 7.98 -9.75
N CYS A 268 22.95 7.77 -10.98
CA CYS A 268 23.46 6.76 -11.91
C CYS A 268 24.90 7.03 -12.38
N GLU A 269 25.45 8.23 -12.23
CA GLU A 269 26.86 8.54 -12.55
C GLU A 269 27.83 7.92 -11.55
N SER A 270 27.35 7.56 -10.36
CA SER A 270 28.13 6.86 -9.34
C SER A 270 28.31 5.36 -9.60
N ASP A 271 27.74 4.85 -10.70
CA ASP A 271 27.89 3.47 -11.21
C ASP A 271 27.61 2.40 -10.16
N PHE A 272 26.48 2.54 -9.45
CA PHE A 272 26.01 1.55 -8.50
C PHE A 272 25.28 0.39 -9.20
N ASP A 273 25.15 -0.75 -8.53
CA ASP A 273 24.40 -1.91 -9.06
C ASP A 273 22.94 -1.55 -9.37
N GLY A 274 22.53 -1.63 -10.64
CA GLY A 274 21.22 -1.22 -11.13
C GLY A 274 21.18 0.17 -11.80
N ALA A 275 22.31 0.87 -11.92
CA ALA A 275 22.37 2.20 -12.52
C ALA A 275 21.95 2.22 -14.00
N ASP A 276 22.32 1.20 -14.78
CA ASP A 276 21.96 1.10 -16.20
C ASP A 276 20.48 0.77 -16.40
N GLU A 277 19.93 -0.15 -15.60
CA GLU A 277 18.50 -0.46 -15.59
C GLU A 277 17.68 0.78 -15.18
N LEU A 278 18.12 1.51 -14.15
CA LEU A 278 17.46 2.76 -13.76
C LEU A 278 17.55 3.81 -14.87
N ARG A 279 18.72 3.98 -15.51
CA ARG A 279 18.89 4.91 -16.62
C ARG A 279 17.99 4.55 -17.81
N SER A 280 17.82 3.27 -18.10
CA SER A 280 16.89 2.76 -19.11
C SER A 280 15.45 3.13 -18.78
N VAL A 281 15.02 2.91 -17.53
CA VAL A 281 13.70 3.32 -17.02
C VAL A 281 13.49 4.83 -17.19
N LEU A 282 14.46 5.66 -16.78
CA LEU A 282 14.33 7.12 -16.78
C LEU A 282 14.51 7.76 -18.16
N SER A 283 15.06 7.04 -19.14
CA SER A 283 15.29 7.55 -20.50
C SER A 283 14.09 7.34 -21.43
N MET A 284 13.02 6.70 -20.95
CA MET A 284 11.79 6.49 -21.73
C MET A 284 11.09 7.82 -22.07
N LYS A 285 10.58 7.94 -23.30
CA LYS A 285 9.84 9.14 -23.77
C LYS A 285 8.55 9.42 -23.00
N MET A 286 8.02 8.44 -22.27
CA MET A 286 6.80 8.62 -21.49
C MET A 286 6.93 9.71 -20.42
N TRP A 287 8.14 9.97 -19.94
CA TRP A 287 8.42 11.00 -18.94
C TRP A 287 8.34 12.43 -19.49
N ASP A 288 8.31 12.60 -20.81
CA ASP A 288 8.28 13.92 -21.43
C ASP A 288 6.85 14.50 -21.47
N SER A 289 5.83 13.67 -21.26
CA SER A 289 4.44 14.11 -21.15
C SER A 289 4.11 14.58 -19.73
N ASP A 290 3.34 15.67 -19.62
CA ASP A 290 2.77 16.22 -18.38
C ASP A 290 1.41 15.60 -18.02
N VAL A 291 0.87 14.71 -18.86
CA VAL A 291 -0.46 14.10 -18.66
C VAL A 291 -0.54 13.32 -17.34
N ILE A 292 0.58 12.75 -16.88
CA ILE A 292 0.68 12.03 -15.60
C ILE A 292 0.71 12.97 -14.38
N ASP A 293 0.91 14.27 -14.57
CA ASP A 293 1.00 15.23 -13.47
C ASP A 293 -0.37 15.71 -12.98
N CYS A 294 -1.47 15.32 -13.64
CA CYS A 294 -2.79 15.91 -13.37
C CYS A 294 -3.23 15.79 -11.91
N ALA A 295 -2.97 14.63 -11.26
CA ALA A 295 -3.23 14.44 -9.83
C ALA A 295 -2.40 15.40 -8.94
N ALA A 296 -1.11 15.54 -9.24
CA ALA A 296 -0.22 16.43 -8.49
C ALA A 296 -0.56 17.91 -8.71
N ALA A 297 -0.89 18.29 -9.94
CA ALA A 297 -1.29 19.64 -10.30
C ALA A 297 -2.59 20.05 -9.58
N GLU A 298 -3.59 19.17 -9.57
CA GLU A 298 -4.87 19.45 -8.90
C GLU A 298 -4.69 19.51 -7.37
N MET A 299 -3.90 18.61 -6.78
CA MET A 299 -3.59 18.64 -5.35
C MET A 299 -2.86 19.93 -4.93
N ARG A 300 -1.91 20.42 -5.72
CA ARG A 300 -1.23 21.72 -5.48
C ARG A 300 -2.22 22.88 -5.57
N LYS A 301 -3.10 22.88 -6.58
CA LYS A 301 -4.14 23.90 -6.76
C LYS A 301 -5.16 23.93 -5.63
N HIS A 302 -5.51 22.78 -5.06
CA HIS A 302 -6.35 22.73 -3.86
C HIS A 302 -5.60 23.22 -2.62
N GLY A 303 -4.28 23.05 -2.59
CA GLY A 303 -3.45 23.49 -1.49
C GLY A 303 -3.29 25.00 -1.37
N THR A 304 -3.16 25.72 -2.48
CA THR A 304 -2.95 27.19 -2.48
C THR A 304 -4.11 28.00 -1.92
N LYS A 305 -5.26 27.36 -1.63
CA LYS A 305 -6.46 28.01 -1.09
C LYS A 305 -6.48 28.14 0.43
N GLU A 306 -5.55 27.50 1.15
CA GLU A 306 -5.51 27.50 2.62
C GLU A 306 -4.13 27.90 3.15
N ASP A 307 -4.09 28.80 4.14
CA ASP A 307 -2.86 29.16 4.86
C ASP A 307 -2.28 27.95 5.63
N ASP A 308 -0.96 27.75 5.53
CA ASP A 308 -0.22 26.66 6.17
C ASP A 308 -0.74 25.25 5.76
N THR A 309 -0.78 25.02 4.45
CA THR A 309 -1.61 23.98 3.84
C THR A 309 -1.24 22.55 4.24
N PHE A 310 0.04 22.18 4.14
CA PHE A 310 0.43 20.77 4.13
C PHE A 310 1.12 20.29 5.41
N TRP A 311 1.33 21.13 6.43
CA TRP A 311 1.89 20.63 7.69
C TRP A 311 0.99 19.55 8.31
N LYS A 312 -0.34 19.70 8.22
CA LYS A 312 -1.28 18.68 8.69
C LYS A 312 -1.09 17.39 7.90
N ALA A 313 -0.95 17.47 6.58
CA ALA A 313 -0.66 16.30 5.73
C ALA A 313 0.65 15.62 6.15
N ARG A 314 1.73 16.39 6.35
CA ARG A 314 3.02 15.89 6.87
C ARG A 314 2.83 15.14 8.19
N MET A 315 2.14 15.75 9.16
CA MET A 315 1.89 15.11 10.45
C MET A 315 1.08 13.82 10.30
N ARG A 316 0.01 13.81 9.49
CA ARG A 316 -0.78 12.59 9.25
C ARG A 316 0.02 11.50 8.55
N THR A 317 0.91 11.86 7.64
CA THR A 317 1.79 10.93 6.93
C THR A 317 2.79 10.27 7.90
N ARG A 318 3.32 11.02 8.88
CA ARG A 318 4.13 10.45 9.97
C ARG A 318 3.34 9.46 10.82
N GLU A 319 2.09 9.77 11.15
CA GLU A 319 1.22 8.84 11.88
C GLU A 319 0.86 7.61 11.04
N LEU A 320 0.78 7.75 9.71
CA LEU A 320 0.60 6.65 8.77
C LEU A 320 1.79 5.68 8.78
N MET A 321 3.02 6.18 8.96
CA MET A 321 4.19 5.31 9.16
C MET A 321 4.12 4.62 10.54
N ARG A 322 3.81 5.36 11.60
CA ARG A 322 3.79 4.83 12.97
C ARG A 322 2.72 3.74 13.16
N ILE A 323 1.55 3.87 12.55
CA ILE A 323 0.50 2.84 12.65
C ILE A 323 0.89 1.52 11.96
N MET A 324 1.88 1.52 11.04
CA MET A 324 2.43 0.28 10.49
C MET A 324 3.06 -0.60 11.58
N ASN A 325 3.52 -0.02 12.70
CA ASN A 325 4.01 -0.80 13.86
C ASN A 325 2.89 -1.54 14.62
N CYS A 326 1.63 -1.29 14.28
CA CYS A 326 0.47 -1.99 14.82
C CYS A 326 -0.05 -3.10 13.89
N VAL A 327 0.58 -3.29 12.73
CA VAL A 327 0.29 -4.40 11.81
C VAL A 327 0.92 -5.67 12.36
N GLN A 328 0.10 -6.67 12.69
CA GLN A 328 0.55 -7.90 13.36
C GLN A 328 1.19 -8.90 12.40
N CYS A 329 0.88 -8.85 11.11
CA CYS A 329 1.53 -9.69 10.11
C CYS A 329 2.84 -9.03 9.63
N ASN A 330 3.99 -9.69 9.83
CA ASN A 330 5.29 -9.09 9.51
C ASN A 330 5.44 -8.79 8.01
N LYS A 331 4.96 -9.67 7.13
CA LYS A 331 4.92 -9.41 5.67
C LYS A 331 4.11 -8.16 5.34
N CYS A 332 2.90 -8.02 5.87
CA CYS A 332 2.07 -6.82 5.67
C CYS A 332 2.72 -5.57 6.26
N ARG A 333 3.39 -5.69 7.41
CA ARG A 333 4.10 -4.59 8.07
C ARG A 333 5.28 -4.08 7.24
N LEU A 334 6.13 -4.99 6.75
CA LEU A 334 7.25 -4.64 5.86
C LEU A 334 6.76 -3.89 4.63
N HIS A 335 5.80 -4.47 3.92
CA HIS A 335 5.26 -3.89 2.69
C HIS A 335 4.48 -2.60 2.94
N GLY A 336 3.79 -2.50 4.08
CA GLY A 336 3.10 -1.31 4.53
C GLY A 336 4.07 -0.16 4.78
N LYS A 337 5.18 -0.40 5.49
CA LYS A 337 6.25 0.59 5.70
C LYS A 337 6.83 1.07 4.37
N ILE A 338 7.17 0.16 3.46
CA ILE A 338 7.69 0.51 2.12
C ILE A 338 6.68 1.35 1.33
N GLY A 339 5.40 0.94 1.31
CA GLY A 339 4.35 1.64 0.58
C GLY A 339 4.07 3.04 1.13
N VAL A 340 3.99 3.17 2.46
CA VAL A 340 3.82 4.46 3.13
C VAL A 340 5.02 5.36 2.89
N LEU A 341 6.24 4.82 2.97
CA LEU A 341 7.46 5.56 2.70
C LEU A 341 7.47 6.08 1.26
N GLY A 342 7.18 5.24 0.27
CA GLY A 342 7.15 5.64 -1.14
C GLY A 342 6.11 6.73 -1.42
N LEU A 343 4.90 6.62 -0.83
CA LEU A 343 3.89 7.67 -0.92
C LEU A 343 4.35 8.97 -0.23
N SER A 344 4.98 8.86 0.93
CA SER A 344 5.51 10.01 1.67
C SER A 344 6.59 10.75 0.89
N THR A 345 7.51 10.01 0.28
CA THR A 345 8.56 10.54 -0.60
C THR A 345 7.94 11.22 -1.81
N ALA A 346 6.90 10.64 -2.42
CA ALA A 346 6.19 11.28 -3.52
C ALA A 346 5.58 12.63 -3.12
N LEU A 347 4.88 12.68 -1.99
CA LEU A 347 4.30 13.92 -1.47
C LEU A 347 5.38 14.96 -1.13
N GLN A 348 6.51 14.53 -0.57
CA GLN A 348 7.65 15.39 -0.28
C GLN A 348 8.25 16.02 -1.54
N ILE A 349 8.43 15.23 -2.61
CA ILE A 349 8.92 15.72 -3.89
C ILE A 349 7.92 16.70 -4.51
N LEU A 350 6.64 16.32 -4.56
CA LEU A 350 5.64 17.07 -5.30
C LEU A 350 5.22 18.37 -4.59
N LEU A 351 5.14 18.36 -3.27
CA LEU A 351 4.55 19.45 -2.47
C LEU A 351 5.61 20.22 -1.67
N GLY A 352 6.80 19.67 -1.49
CA GLY A 352 7.86 20.26 -0.67
C GLY A 352 7.50 20.30 0.82
N LYS A 353 8.36 20.93 1.63
CA LYS A 353 8.16 21.00 3.10
C LYS A 353 7.04 21.97 3.50
N SER A 354 7.00 23.13 2.85
CA SER A 354 6.07 24.24 3.13
C SER A 354 4.84 24.27 2.22
N GLY A 355 4.65 23.28 1.34
CA GLY A 355 3.61 23.36 0.31
C GLY A 355 3.95 24.30 -0.84
N THR A 356 5.20 24.77 -0.92
CA THR A 356 5.70 25.68 -1.96
C THR A 356 5.96 24.97 -3.29
N GLY A 357 5.69 23.67 -3.37
CA GLY A 357 5.92 22.85 -4.56
C GLY A 357 7.32 22.23 -4.58
N VAL A 358 7.76 21.91 -5.79
CA VAL A 358 9.00 21.18 -6.05
C VAL A 358 10.22 22.04 -5.66
N ASP A 359 11.11 21.47 -4.85
CA ASP A 359 12.38 22.09 -4.45
C ASP A 359 13.53 21.10 -4.67
N SER A 360 14.43 21.42 -5.61
CA SER A 360 15.60 20.59 -5.93
C SER A 360 16.50 20.35 -4.72
N LYS A 361 16.54 21.26 -3.73
CA LYS A 361 17.32 21.03 -2.50
C LYS A 361 16.71 19.93 -1.63
N VAL A 362 15.39 19.79 -1.63
CA VAL A 362 14.70 18.70 -0.93
C VAL A 362 14.96 17.39 -1.68
N ILE A 363 14.81 17.39 -3.00
CA ILE A 363 15.05 16.20 -3.84
C ILE A 363 16.50 15.71 -3.71
N ASN A 364 17.48 16.62 -3.69
CA ASN A 364 18.91 16.27 -3.58
C ASN A 364 19.31 15.76 -2.19
N LYS A 365 18.44 15.86 -1.19
CA LYS A 365 18.66 15.32 0.15
C LYS A 365 17.95 13.99 0.38
N LEU A 366 17.13 13.52 -0.56
CA LEU A 366 16.46 12.23 -0.44
C LEU A 366 17.49 11.11 -0.37
N HIS A 367 17.26 10.23 0.59
CA HIS A 367 18.05 9.04 0.84
C HIS A 367 17.76 7.94 -0.20
N ARG A 368 18.70 7.01 -0.36
CA ARG A 368 18.59 5.85 -1.26
C ARG A 368 17.26 5.14 -1.05
N VAL A 369 16.96 4.85 0.19
CA VAL A 369 15.83 4.02 0.61
C VAL A 369 14.48 4.74 0.45
N GLU A 370 14.43 6.07 0.51
CA GLU A 370 13.26 6.87 0.12
C GLU A 370 13.00 6.77 -1.39
N LEU A 371 14.05 6.92 -2.21
CA LEU A 371 13.96 6.79 -3.66
C LEU A 371 13.63 5.35 -4.09
N ALA A 372 14.18 4.35 -3.39
CA ALA A 372 13.85 2.96 -3.60
C ALA A 372 12.39 2.67 -3.25
N ALA A 373 11.90 3.14 -2.12
CA ALA A 373 10.50 3.00 -1.74
C ALA A 373 9.56 3.68 -2.75
N LEU A 374 9.94 4.85 -3.29
CA LEU A 374 9.19 5.52 -4.35
C LEU A 374 9.07 4.63 -5.60
N LEU A 375 10.19 4.10 -6.11
CA LEU A 375 10.19 3.24 -7.30
C LEU A 375 9.47 1.91 -7.05
N THR A 376 9.67 1.28 -5.90
CA THR A 376 8.99 0.05 -5.51
C THR A 376 7.48 0.25 -5.40
N THR A 377 7.03 1.34 -4.78
CA THR A 377 5.60 1.66 -4.66
C THR A 377 5.00 2.00 -6.02
N THR A 378 5.75 2.70 -6.89
CA THR A 378 5.36 2.94 -8.30
C THR A 378 5.15 1.63 -9.04
N GLY A 379 6.09 0.67 -8.91
CA GLY A 379 5.98 -0.65 -9.53
C GLY A 379 4.80 -1.45 -8.99
N LYS A 380 4.56 -1.43 -7.67
CA LYS A 380 3.39 -2.07 -7.06
C LYS A 380 2.07 -1.49 -7.59
N CYS A 381 1.92 -0.17 -7.64
CA CYS A 381 0.71 0.48 -8.16
C CYS A 381 0.51 0.20 -9.66
N GLY A 382 1.58 0.22 -10.46
CA GLY A 382 1.47 -0.12 -11.88
C GLY A 382 1.05 -1.58 -12.12
N ARG A 383 1.60 -2.54 -11.36
CA ARG A 383 1.13 -3.95 -11.38
C ARG A 383 -0.33 -4.07 -10.93
N ALA A 384 -0.73 -3.35 -9.88
CA ALA A 384 -2.10 -3.33 -9.40
C ALA A 384 -3.10 -2.80 -10.45
N VAL A 385 -2.73 -1.73 -11.17
CA VAL A 385 -3.52 -1.21 -12.31
C VAL A 385 -3.62 -2.26 -13.40
N MET A 386 -2.49 -2.82 -13.86
CA MET A 386 -2.49 -3.84 -14.92
C MET A 386 -3.35 -5.05 -14.55
N TYR A 387 -3.28 -5.49 -13.29
CA TYR A 387 -4.10 -6.58 -12.76
C TYR A 387 -5.59 -6.24 -12.79
N TYR A 388 -5.98 -5.07 -12.27
CA TYR A 388 -7.37 -4.63 -12.26
C TYR A 388 -7.95 -4.57 -13.68
N GLU A 389 -7.21 -3.99 -14.63
CA GLU A 389 -7.64 -3.91 -16.03
C GLU A 389 -7.82 -5.28 -16.68
N ARG A 390 -6.95 -6.25 -16.35
CA ARG A 390 -7.12 -7.64 -16.78
C ARG A 390 -8.42 -8.22 -16.22
N LYS A 391 -8.70 -8.04 -14.92
CA LYS A 391 -9.92 -8.55 -14.28
C LYS A 391 -11.20 -7.96 -14.84
N ILE A 392 -11.24 -6.66 -15.12
CA ILE A 392 -12.40 -6.04 -15.77
C ILE A 392 -12.62 -6.60 -17.19
N LYS A 393 -11.56 -6.88 -17.96
CA LYS A 393 -11.67 -7.54 -19.26
C LYS A 393 -12.17 -8.98 -19.17
N GLU A 394 -11.87 -9.67 -18.07
CA GLU A 394 -12.38 -11.01 -17.74
C GLU A 394 -13.85 -11.00 -17.26
N GLY A 395 -14.45 -9.81 -17.07
CA GLY A 395 -15.86 -9.65 -16.69
C GLY A 395 -16.13 -9.70 -15.18
N PHE A 396 -15.12 -9.38 -14.37
CA PHE A 396 -15.29 -9.13 -12.95
C PHE A 396 -16.03 -7.83 -12.67
#